data_AF-A0A521TY28-F1
#
_entry.id   AF-A0A521TY28-F1
#
_cell.length_a   1.000
_cell.length_b   1.000
_cell.length_c   1.000
_cell.angle_alpha   90.00
_cell.angle_beta   90.00
_cell.angle_gamma   90.00
#
_symmetry.space_group_name_H-M   'P 1'
#
loop_
_entity.id
_entity.type
_entity.pdbx_description
1 polymer ?
#
loop_
_entity_poly.entity_id
_entity_poly.type
_entity_poly.pdbx_seq_one_letter_code
_entity_poly.pdbx_strand_id
1 'polypeptide(L)'
;MRCGAAVLALALTWPAAALAQSPARIEAGRSALEAGDLARARAAFTEAVSQGGPTEAALGEYHLAHMADEAFDFPAALAGYRRFVARDPGSRYASRALARIDDLQAHSEGGFAPLVALERVRRSTALSDDPAALEALDRESRSWPAGTVRAEAWMLVAEAFAGRMQRQRAAAEVFLRLAEDEGAPAGLRELAATRLVELRGVLGDPARAERELSGVQVPDEVRAEAAVLSRRLRLRRAALTVLALVAMAGAAALALAKQRGQLGELWRRWRQPMPLVQLAVLTAGGGAMAKMADDHEVMPFAVLGAGALGVYLVAVALNVVGGPGGAARAARAAVCAMAVLAVSYLAMLGLDPMMLEGIGL
;
A
#
# COMPACT_ATOMS: atom_id res chain seq x y z
N MET A 1 66.37 40.59 -27.82
CA MET A 1 66.37 40.12 -29.22
C MET A 1 65.40 38.95 -29.27
N ARG A 2 64.12 39.19 -29.59
CA ARG A 2 63.48 39.06 -30.91
C ARG A 2 63.52 37.62 -31.47
N CYS A 3 62.33 37.19 -31.92
CA CYS A 3 61.94 35.96 -32.64
C CYS A 3 61.56 34.78 -31.74
N GLY A 4 60.38 34.17 -31.82
CA GLY A 4 59.26 34.34 -32.73
C GLY A 4 58.16 33.34 -32.35
N ALA A 5 56.91 33.78 -32.43
CA ALA A 5 55.73 33.00 -32.15
C ALA A 5 55.48 31.94 -33.25
N ALA A 6 55.12 30.72 -32.84
CA ALA A 6 54.46 29.74 -33.69
C ALA A 6 53.51 28.91 -32.82
N VAL A 7 52.32 29.47 -32.57
CA VAL A 7 51.17 28.73 -32.02
C VAL A 7 50.65 27.84 -33.14
N LEU A 8 50.91 26.55 -33.02
CA LEU A 8 50.43 25.51 -33.93
C LEU A 8 48.95 25.26 -33.65
N ALA A 9 48.08 25.95 -34.39
CA ALA A 9 46.65 25.66 -34.46
C ALA A 9 46.45 24.39 -35.31
N LEU A 10 46.48 23.23 -34.65
CA LEU A 10 45.97 21.98 -35.22
C LEU A 10 44.45 22.07 -35.25
N ALA A 11 43.94 22.58 -36.37
CA ALA A 11 42.53 22.49 -36.74
C ALA A 11 42.17 21.01 -36.92
N LEU A 12 41.70 20.38 -35.85
CA LEU A 12 40.87 19.19 -35.89
C LEU A 12 39.63 19.52 -36.71
N THR A 13 39.70 19.26 -38.01
CA THR A 13 38.55 19.18 -38.91
C THR A 13 37.79 17.91 -38.57
N TRP A 14 37.12 17.93 -37.41
CA TRP A 14 36.11 16.94 -37.08
C TRP A 14 35.03 17.03 -38.17
N PRO A 15 34.66 15.93 -38.84
CA PRO A 15 33.60 16.00 -39.83
C PRO A 15 32.29 16.30 -39.11
N ALA A 16 31.88 17.56 -39.14
CA ALA A 16 30.54 18.02 -38.78
C ALA A 16 29.45 17.55 -39.78
N ALA A 17 29.76 16.56 -40.62
CA ALA A 17 28.90 16.01 -41.66
C ALA A 17 28.08 14.78 -41.22
N ALA A 18 28.18 14.37 -39.95
CA ALA A 18 27.32 13.33 -39.36
C ALA A 18 26.33 13.89 -38.34
N LEU A 19 25.98 15.18 -38.44
CA LEU A 19 24.69 15.66 -37.95
C LEU A 19 23.63 15.05 -38.86
N ALA A 20 23.22 13.84 -38.48
CA ALA A 20 22.22 13.02 -39.13
C ALA A 20 20.98 13.86 -39.48
N GLN A 21 20.86 14.24 -40.75
CA GLN A 21 19.56 14.67 -41.27
C GLN A 21 18.64 13.47 -41.07
N SER A 22 17.65 13.63 -40.18
CA SER A 22 16.53 12.71 -40.14
C SER A 22 15.98 12.64 -41.57
N PRO A 23 15.92 11.46 -42.19
CA PRO A 23 15.47 11.35 -43.57
C PRO A 23 14.10 12.02 -43.71
N ALA A 24 13.91 12.82 -44.77
CA ALA A 24 12.78 13.75 -44.89
C ALA A 24 11.40 13.11 -44.63
N ARG A 25 11.23 11.81 -44.92
CA ARG A 25 9.97 11.08 -44.69
C ARG A 25 9.71 10.76 -43.22
N ILE A 26 10.76 10.45 -42.44
CA ILE A 26 10.63 10.26 -40.99
C ILE A 26 10.19 11.58 -40.36
N GLU A 27 10.80 12.69 -40.76
CA GLU A 27 10.42 14.00 -40.25
C GLU A 27 8.99 14.39 -40.63
N ALA A 28 8.61 14.17 -41.89
CA ALA A 28 7.24 14.39 -42.35
C ALA A 28 6.22 13.54 -41.56
N GLY A 29 6.55 12.27 -41.28
CA GLY A 29 5.70 11.39 -40.48
C GLY A 29 5.55 11.86 -39.03
N ARG A 30 6.63 12.28 -38.38
CA ARG A 30 6.59 12.83 -37.01
C ARG A 30 5.79 14.12 -36.96
N SER A 31 6.01 15.04 -37.89
CA SER A 31 5.27 16.30 -37.97
C SER A 31 3.77 16.06 -38.18
N ALA A 32 3.39 15.06 -38.98
CA ALA A 32 1.99 14.67 -39.14
C ALA A 32 1.39 14.07 -37.86
N LEU A 33 2.16 13.26 -37.09
CA LEU A 33 1.71 12.78 -35.78
C LEU A 33 1.49 13.92 -34.78
N GLU A 34 2.41 14.88 -34.73
CA GLU A 34 2.29 16.07 -33.87
C GLU A 34 1.06 16.91 -34.23
N ALA A 35 0.69 16.95 -35.52
CA ALA A 35 -0.52 17.60 -36.00
C ALA A 35 -1.80 16.75 -35.79
N GLY A 36 -1.69 15.51 -35.29
CA GLY A 36 -2.81 14.58 -35.12
C GLY A 36 -3.31 13.92 -36.42
N ASP A 37 -2.60 14.12 -37.55
CA ASP A 37 -2.94 13.51 -38.84
C ASP A 37 -2.33 12.10 -38.95
N LEU A 38 -3.00 11.14 -38.30
CA LEU A 38 -2.57 9.75 -38.26
C LEU A 38 -2.51 9.10 -39.65
N ALA A 39 -3.36 9.52 -40.58
CA ALA A 39 -3.38 8.96 -41.94
C ALA A 39 -2.12 9.40 -42.72
N ARG A 40 -1.79 10.70 -42.68
CA ARG A 40 -0.59 11.23 -43.32
C ARG A 40 0.69 10.72 -42.66
N ALA A 41 0.70 10.61 -41.33
CA ALA A 41 1.82 10.01 -40.61
C ALA A 41 2.09 8.57 -41.07
N ARG A 42 1.02 7.74 -41.13
CA ARG A 42 1.12 6.35 -41.58
C ARG A 42 1.62 6.26 -43.03
N ALA A 43 1.14 7.13 -43.91
CA ALA A 43 1.60 7.18 -45.30
C ALA A 43 3.10 7.50 -45.39
N ALA A 44 3.55 8.55 -44.68
CA ALA A 44 4.96 8.95 -44.67
C ALA A 44 5.89 7.87 -44.13
N PHE A 45 5.53 7.21 -43.02
CA PHE A 45 6.34 6.10 -42.50
C PHE A 45 6.31 4.87 -43.41
N THR A 46 5.19 4.57 -44.06
CA THR A 46 5.12 3.48 -45.05
C THR A 46 6.01 3.76 -46.27
N GLU A 47 6.06 5.02 -46.72
CA GLU A 47 6.99 5.46 -47.76
C GLU A 47 8.45 5.35 -47.29
N ALA A 48 8.75 5.71 -46.04
CA ALA A 48 10.07 5.50 -45.46
C ALA A 48 10.49 4.02 -45.45
N VAL A 49 9.57 3.10 -45.13
CA VAL A 49 9.83 1.64 -45.19
C VAL A 49 10.10 1.14 -46.60
N SER A 50 9.35 1.65 -47.59
CA SER A 50 9.38 1.13 -48.97
C SER A 50 10.43 1.78 -49.87
N GLN A 51 10.74 3.06 -49.64
CA GLN A 51 11.60 3.87 -50.50
C GLN A 51 12.80 4.49 -49.78
N GLY A 52 12.91 4.29 -48.46
CA GLY A 52 14.02 4.79 -47.67
C GLY A 52 15.26 3.90 -47.75
N GLY A 53 16.41 4.47 -47.37
CA GLY A 53 17.62 3.67 -47.10
C GLY A 53 17.43 2.74 -45.89
N PRO A 54 18.36 1.80 -45.62
CA PRO A 54 18.19 0.79 -44.56
C PRO A 54 17.81 1.36 -43.18
N THR A 55 18.48 2.43 -42.75
CA THR A 55 18.21 3.12 -41.48
C THR A 55 16.86 3.85 -41.48
N GLU A 56 16.53 4.55 -42.58
CA GLU A 56 15.23 5.22 -42.74
C GLU A 56 14.08 4.21 -42.72
N ALA A 57 14.25 3.09 -43.43
CA ALA A 57 13.28 2.03 -43.49
C ALA A 57 13.10 1.34 -42.14
N ALA A 58 14.17 1.16 -41.35
CA ALA A 58 14.06 0.65 -39.99
C ALA A 58 13.27 1.62 -39.09
N LEU A 59 13.60 2.92 -39.12
CA LEU A 59 12.86 3.93 -38.35
C LEU A 59 11.39 4.02 -38.76
N GLY A 60 11.08 3.87 -40.05
CA GLY A 60 9.70 3.77 -40.53
C GLY A 60 8.94 2.59 -39.90
N GLU A 61 9.57 1.41 -39.82
CA GLU A 61 8.97 0.24 -39.16
C GLU A 61 8.74 0.46 -37.66
N TYR A 62 9.71 1.07 -36.97
CA TYR A 62 9.57 1.41 -35.55
C TYR A 62 8.38 2.34 -35.31
N HIS A 63 8.23 3.40 -36.12
CA HIS A 63 7.13 4.34 -35.97
C HIS A 63 5.77 3.73 -36.33
N LEU A 64 5.69 2.90 -37.38
CA LEU A 64 4.47 2.16 -37.70
C LEU A 64 4.08 1.17 -36.59
N ALA A 65 5.06 0.48 -36.00
CA ALA A 65 4.83 -0.40 -34.85
C ALA A 65 4.28 0.37 -33.65
N HIS A 66 4.85 1.53 -33.35
CA HIS A 66 4.37 2.40 -32.28
C HIS A 66 2.96 2.92 -32.54
N MET A 67 2.63 3.32 -33.78
CA MET A 67 1.27 3.72 -34.13
C MET A 67 0.26 2.57 -33.98
N ALA A 68 0.66 1.32 -34.29
CA ALA A 68 -0.17 0.15 -34.06
C ALA A 68 -0.40 -0.10 -32.56
N ASP A 69 0.63 0.06 -31.74
CA ASP A 69 0.56 -0.04 -30.28
C ASP A 69 -0.42 0.98 -29.69
N GLU A 70 -0.33 2.26 -30.11
CA GLU A 70 -1.26 3.31 -29.71
C GLU A 70 -2.70 3.06 -30.17
N ALA A 71 -2.87 2.34 -31.28
CA ALA A 71 -4.19 1.92 -31.78
C ALA A 71 -4.70 0.61 -31.15
N PHE A 72 -3.99 0.05 -30.16
CA PHE A 72 -4.25 -1.25 -29.54
C PHE A 72 -4.19 -2.44 -30.52
N ASP A 73 -3.54 -2.29 -31.67
CA ASP A 73 -3.22 -3.38 -32.60
C ASP A 73 -1.87 -4.01 -32.20
N PHE A 74 -1.88 -4.65 -31.04
CA PHE A 74 -0.69 -5.29 -30.46
C PHE A 74 -0.07 -6.39 -31.33
N PRO A 75 -0.83 -7.22 -32.07
CA PRO A 75 -0.24 -8.15 -33.04
C PRO A 75 0.59 -7.45 -34.10
N ALA A 76 0.07 -6.36 -34.72
CA ALA A 76 0.82 -5.62 -35.72
C ALA A 76 2.01 -4.87 -35.11
N ALA A 77 1.85 -4.31 -33.90
CA ALA A 77 2.92 -3.66 -33.16
C ALA A 77 4.09 -4.60 -32.88
N LEU A 78 3.81 -5.79 -32.32
CA LEU A 78 4.82 -6.82 -32.04
C LEU A 78 5.57 -7.24 -33.31
N ALA A 79 4.84 -7.47 -34.41
CA ALA A 79 5.45 -7.81 -35.69
C ALA A 79 6.32 -6.66 -36.24
N GLY A 80 5.88 -5.42 -36.09
CA GLY A 80 6.61 -4.23 -36.52
C GLY A 80 7.90 -4.02 -35.73
N TYR A 81 7.86 -4.12 -34.41
CA TYR A 81 9.05 -3.99 -33.57
C TYR A 81 10.10 -5.06 -33.88
N ARG A 82 9.67 -6.31 -34.13
CA ARG A 82 10.59 -7.39 -34.53
C ARG A 82 11.28 -7.12 -35.86
N ARG A 83 10.55 -6.63 -36.87
CA ARG A 83 11.14 -6.25 -38.16
C ARG A 83 12.15 -5.12 -38.00
N PHE A 84 11.81 -4.11 -37.19
CA PHE A 84 12.71 -3.00 -36.87
C PHE A 84 14.04 -3.48 -36.26
N VAL A 85 13.98 -4.29 -35.19
CA VAL A 85 15.19 -4.81 -34.52
C VAL A 85 15.99 -5.72 -35.45
N ALA A 86 15.32 -6.52 -36.28
CA ALA A 86 16.01 -7.38 -37.27
C ALA A 86 16.72 -6.56 -38.35
N ARG A 87 16.20 -5.39 -38.72
CA ARG A 87 16.79 -4.51 -39.75
C ARG A 87 17.92 -3.65 -39.20
N ASP A 88 17.77 -3.09 -38.00
CA ASP A 88 18.76 -2.18 -37.40
C ASP A 88 18.95 -2.46 -35.89
N PRO A 89 19.65 -3.54 -35.52
CA PRO A 89 19.87 -3.90 -34.11
C PRO A 89 20.77 -2.91 -33.37
N GLY A 90 21.57 -2.11 -34.09
CA GLY A 90 22.45 -1.08 -33.52
C GLY A 90 21.74 0.25 -33.27
N SER A 91 20.47 0.38 -33.66
CA SER A 91 19.70 1.61 -33.49
C SER A 91 19.60 2.02 -32.02
N ARG A 92 19.59 3.33 -31.76
CA ARG A 92 19.32 3.88 -30.41
C ARG A 92 17.97 3.47 -29.83
N TYR A 93 17.01 3.06 -30.68
CA TYR A 93 15.69 2.60 -30.26
C TYR A 93 15.61 1.07 -30.06
N ALA A 94 16.66 0.31 -30.42
CA ALA A 94 16.64 -1.15 -30.38
C ALA A 94 16.36 -1.71 -28.98
N SER A 95 17.00 -1.16 -27.94
CA SER A 95 16.76 -1.58 -26.55
C SER A 95 15.31 -1.38 -26.12
N ARG A 96 14.70 -0.23 -26.46
CA ARG A 96 13.29 0.05 -26.15
C ARG A 96 12.35 -0.89 -26.92
N ALA A 97 12.64 -1.14 -28.19
CA ALA A 97 11.85 -2.06 -29.01
C ALA A 97 11.93 -3.50 -28.49
N LEU A 98 13.12 -3.97 -28.09
CA LEU A 98 13.31 -5.28 -27.46
C LEU A 98 12.50 -5.41 -26.16
N ALA A 99 12.60 -4.44 -25.26
CA ALA A 99 11.81 -4.45 -24.03
C ALA A 99 10.30 -4.49 -24.31
N ARG A 100 9.84 -3.75 -25.32
CA ARG A 100 8.41 -3.78 -25.71
C ARG A 100 8.01 -5.09 -26.39
N ILE A 101 8.90 -5.72 -27.16
CA ILE A 101 8.68 -7.05 -27.72
C ILE A 101 8.47 -8.07 -26.59
N ASP A 102 9.38 -8.09 -25.62
CA ASP A 102 9.31 -9.01 -24.47
C ASP A 102 8.01 -8.79 -23.68
N ASP A 103 7.67 -7.53 -23.41
CA ASP A 103 6.44 -7.15 -22.73
C ASP A 103 5.17 -7.59 -23.50
N LEU A 104 5.06 -7.29 -24.80
CA LEU A 104 3.91 -7.72 -25.60
C LEU A 104 3.82 -9.26 -25.69
N GLN A 105 4.94 -9.96 -25.73
CA GLN A 105 4.93 -11.42 -25.71
C GLN A 105 4.42 -11.98 -24.38
N ALA A 106 4.84 -11.40 -23.27
CA ALA A 106 4.40 -11.77 -21.93
C ALA A 106 2.91 -11.50 -21.68
N HIS A 107 2.28 -10.64 -22.49
CA HIS A 107 0.87 -10.24 -22.42
C HIS A 107 0.03 -10.72 -23.62
N SER A 108 0.50 -11.76 -24.32
CA SER A 108 -0.15 -12.28 -25.53
C SER A 108 -1.30 -13.26 -25.26
N GLU A 109 -1.61 -13.54 -23.99
CA GLU A 109 -2.72 -14.42 -23.61
C GLU A 109 -4.05 -13.99 -24.22
N GLY A 110 -4.86 -14.98 -24.62
CA GLY A 110 -6.14 -14.72 -25.27
C GLY A 110 -6.03 -13.96 -26.60
N GLY A 111 -4.85 -13.96 -27.25
CA GLY A 111 -4.64 -13.29 -28.52
C GLY A 111 -4.72 -11.77 -28.44
N PHE A 112 -4.24 -11.19 -27.33
CA PHE A 112 -4.25 -9.76 -27.01
C PHE A 112 -5.62 -9.14 -26.73
N ALA A 113 -6.74 -9.83 -26.92
CA ALA A 113 -8.05 -9.28 -26.58
C ALA A 113 -8.16 -8.82 -25.11
N PRO A 114 -7.67 -9.59 -24.11
CA PRO A 114 -7.55 -9.13 -22.74
C PRO A 114 -6.72 -7.85 -22.58
N LEU A 115 -5.55 -7.78 -23.25
CA LEU A 115 -4.65 -6.63 -23.14
C LEU A 115 -5.29 -5.37 -23.72
N VAL A 116 -6.03 -5.49 -24.83
CA VAL A 116 -6.81 -4.38 -25.42
C VAL A 116 -7.84 -3.87 -24.43
N ALA A 117 -8.59 -4.74 -23.77
CA ALA A 117 -9.60 -4.34 -22.80
C ALA A 117 -8.98 -3.62 -21.59
N LEU A 118 -7.89 -4.17 -21.03
CA LEU A 118 -7.13 -3.55 -19.94
C LEU A 118 -6.56 -2.18 -20.33
N GLU A 119 -5.86 -2.10 -21.47
CA GLU A 119 -5.20 -0.88 -21.94
C GLU A 119 -6.19 0.24 -22.27
N ARG A 120 -7.38 -0.11 -22.77
CA ARG A 120 -8.43 0.88 -23.04
C ARG A 120 -8.89 1.59 -21.76
N VAL A 121 -9.02 0.86 -20.66
CA VAL A 121 -9.36 1.43 -19.35
C VAL A 121 -8.14 2.16 -18.75
N ARG A 122 -6.96 1.56 -18.81
CA ARG A 122 -5.72 2.09 -18.22
C ARG A 122 -5.25 3.41 -18.85
N ARG A 123 -5.34 3.55 -20.18
CA ARG A 123 -4.90 4.77 -20.91
C ARG A 123 -5.93 5.89 -20.89
N SER A 124 -7.20 5.60 -20.61
CA SER A 124 -8.27 6.60 -20.60
C SER A 124 -8.60 7.00 -19.17
N THR A 125 -8.22 8.22 -18.77
CA THR A 125 -8.54 8.76 -17.43
C THR A 125 -10.04 8.73 -17.16
N ALA A 126 -10.86 9.03 -18.17
CA ALA A 126 -12.31 9.00 -18.05
C ALA A 126 -12.84 7.59 -17.74
N LEU A 127 -12.28 6.55 -18.35
CA LEU A 127 -12.68 5.16 -18.08
C LEU A 127 -12.09 4.62 -16.78
N SER A 128 -10.86 5.01 -16.43
CA SER A 128 -10.21 4.59 -15.18
C SER A 128 -10.87 5.15 -13.92
N ASP A 129 -11.66 6.22 -14.08
CA ASP A 129 -12.44 6.86 -13.01
C ASP A 129 -13.93 6.50 -13.06
N ASP A 130 -14.39 5.81 -14.12
CA ASP A 130 -15.78 5.39 -14.27
C ASP A 130 -16.04 4.05 -13.53
N PRO A 131 -16.92 4.03 -12.51
CA PRO A 131 -17.33 2.80 -11.83
C PRO A 131 -17.88 1.73 -12.76
N ALA A 132 -18.65 2.11 -13.79
CA ALA A 132 -19.26 1.14 -14.69
C ALA A 132 -18.21 0.46 -15.57
N ALA A 133 -17.23 1.21 -16.08
CA ALA A 133 -16.12 0.67 -16.86
C ALA A 133 -15.26 -0.30 -16.03
N LEU A 134 -14.94 0.05 -14.77
CA LEU A 134 -14.15 -0.83 -13.90
C LEU A 134 -14.91 -2.07 -13.45
N GLU A 135 -16.22 -1.98 -13.21
CA GLU A 135 -17.05 -3.16 -12.96
C GLU A 135 -17.20 -4.07 -14.19
N ALA A 136 -17.25 -3.48 -15.39
CA ALA A 136 -17.24 -4.25 -16.63
C ALA A 136 -15.91 -4.99 -16.80
N LEU A 137 -14.78 -4.31 -16.57
CA LEU A 137 -13.44 -4.90 -16.59
C LEU A 137 -13.29 -6.02 -15.55
N ASP A 138 -13.77 -5.81 -14.32
CA ASP A 138 -13.79 -6.84 -13.27
C ASP A 138 -14.60 -8.08 -13.68
N ARG A 139 -15.75 -7.88 -14.34
CA ARG A 139 -16.60 -8.98 -14.79
C ARG A 139 -15.98 -9.75 -15.94
N GLU A 140 -15.46 -9.04 -16.94
CA GLU A 140 -14.85 -9.61 -18.13
C GLU A 140 -13.58 -10.40 -17.80
N SER A 141 -12.71 -9.82 -16.97
CA SER A 141 -11.42 -10.41 -16.58
C SER A 141 -11.52 -11.75 -15.87
N ARG A 142 -12.65 -12.07 -15.25
CA ARG A 142 -12.92 -13.39 -14.65
C ARG A 142 -12.92 -14.53 -15.67
N SER A 143 -13.19 -14.22 -16.94
CA SER A 143 -13.25 -15.20 -18.03
C SER A 143 -11.95 -15.30 -18.84
N TRP A 144 -10.99 -14.42 -18.59
CA TRP A 144 -9.73 -14.40 -19.33
C TRP A 144 -8.83 -15.59 -18.94
N PRO A 145 -7.96 -16.05 -19.86
CA PRO A 145 -6.94 -17.04 -19.53
C PRO A 145 -6.09 -16.60 -18.34
N ALA A 146 -5.57 -17.59 -17.60
CA ALA A 146 -4.63 -17.32 -16.53
C ALA A 146 -3.33 -16.72 -17.09
N GLY A 147 -2.86 -15.62 -16.51
CA GLY A 147 -1.71 -14.89 -17.01
C GLY A 147 -1.57 -13.50 -16.39
N THR A 148 -0.59 -12.76 -16.91
CA THR A 148 -0.17 -11.44 -16.42
C THR A 148 -1.25 -10.38 -16.61
N VAL A 149 -1.90 -10.31 -17.79
CA VAL A 149 -2.94 -9.34 -18.12
C VAL A 149 -4.14 -9.47 -17.18
N ARG A 150 -4.56 -10.69 -16.85
CA ARG A 150 -5.65 -10.91 -15.89
C ARG A 150 -5.26 -10.40 -14.52
N ALA A 151 -4.05 -10.71 -14.08
CA ALA A 151 -3.51 -10.27 -12.80
C ALA A 151 -3.43 -8.73 -12.70
N GLU A 152 -2.91 -8.08 -13.75
CA GLU A 152 -2.83 -6.62 -13.85
C GLU A 152 -4.20 -5.96 -13.85
N ALA A 153 -5.19 -6.52 -14.55
CA ALA A 153 -6.54 -5.99 -14.56
C ALA A 153 -7.19 -6.07 -13.17
N TRP A 154 -7.01 -7.19 -12.46
CA TRP A 154 -7.49 -7.30 -11.08
C TRP A 154 -6.78 -6.34 -10.14
N MET A 155 -5.46 -6.13 -10.29
CA MET A 155 -4.73 -5.12 -9.52
C MET A 155 -5.31 -3.72 -9.76
N LEU A 156 -5.47 -3.31 -11.03
CA LEU A 156 -6.04 -2.00 -11.40
C LEU A 156 -7.45 -1.80 -10.82
N VAL A 157 -8.31 -2.80 -10.95
CA VAL A 157 -9.69 -2.78 -10.40
C VAL A 157 -9.67 -2.68 -8.88
N ALA A 158 -8.85 -3.49 -8.21
CA ALA A 158 -8.77 -3.51 -6.75
C ALA A 158 -8.30 -2.17 -6.18
N GLU A 159 -7.24 -1.59 -6.77
CA GLU A 159 -6.73 -0.27 -6.37
C GLU A 159 -7.75 0.85 -6.62
N ALA A 160 -8.44 0.82 -7.76
CA ALA A 160 -9.49 1.79 -8.06
C ALA A 160 -10.67 1.69 -7.07
N PHE A 161 -11.08 0.46 -6.73
CA PHE A 161 -12.11 0.22 -5.73
C PHE A 161 -11.69 0.67 -4.33
N ALA A 162 -10.43 0.42 -3.93
CA ALA A 162 -9.95 0.81 -2.60
C ALA A 162 -9.79 2.33 -2.47
N GLY A 163 -9.12 2.96 -3.45
CA GLY A 163 -8.74 4.36 -3.39
C GLY A 163 -9.81 5.31 -3.95
N ARG A 164 -10.07 5.23 -5.26
CA ARG A 164 -10.92 6.23 -5.95
C ARG A 164 -12.40 6.09 -5.59
N MET A 165 -12.90 4.85 -5.47
CA MET A 165 -14.33 4.60 -5.21
C MET A 165 -14.68 4.37 -3.75
N GLN A 166 -13.68 4.23 -2.86
CA GLN A 166 -13.88 3.96 -1.43
C GLN A 166 -14.74 2.70 -1.16
N ARG A 167 -14.70 1.72 -2.08
CA ARG A 167 -15.38 0.41 -2.00
C ARG A 167 -14.45 -0.66 -1.44
N GLN A 168 -13.94 -0.41 -0.23
CA GLN A 168 -12.92 -1.24 0.43
C GLN A 168 -13.28 -2.74 0.49
N ARG A 169 -14.56 -3.09 0.68
CA ARG A 169 -14.98 -4.50 0.70
C ARG A 169 -14.82 -5.18 -0.66
N ALA A 170 -15.24 -4.52 -1.73
CA ALA A 170 -15.13 -5.04 -3.09
C ALA A 170 -13.66 -5.16 -3.51
N ALA A 171 -12.84 -4.16 -3.17
CA ALA A 171 -11.39 -4.21 -3.38
C ALA A 171 -10.75 -5.41 -2.68
N ALA A 172 -11.11 -5.68 -1.41
CA ALA A 172 -10.59 -6.85 -0.68
C ALA A 172 -10.94 -8.18 -1.37
N GLU A 173 -12.14 -8.31 -1.93
CA GLU A 173 -12.54 -9.49 -2.68
C GLU A 173 -11.73 -9.65 -3.99
N VAL A 174 -11.38 -8.55 -4.65
CA VAL A 174 -10.54 -8.60 -5.86
C VAL A 174 -9.08 -8.94 -5.50
N PHE A 175 -8.51 -8.33 -4.45
CA PHE A 175 -7.17 -8.66 -3.98
C PHE A 175 -7.04 -10.12 -3.53
N LEU A 176 -8.05 -10.66 -2.85
CA LEU A 176 -8.05 -12.08 -2.46
C LEU A 176 -8.01 -13.00 -3.68
N ARG A 177 -8.88 -12.76 -4.66
CA ARG A 177 -8.88 -13.55 -5.91
C ARG A 177 -7.55 -13.49 -6.63
N LEU A 178 -6.89 -12.32 -6.65
CA LEU A 178 -5.57 -12.16 -7.23
C LEU A 178 -4.49 -12.93 -6.45
N ALA A 179 -4.51 -12.90 -5.12
CA ALA A 179 -3.57 -13.66 -4.30
C ALA A 179 -3.73 -15.18 -4.48
N GLU A 180 -4.96 -15.66 -4.67
CA GLU A 180 -5.34 -17.06 -4.91
C GLU A 180 -4.97 -17.57 -6.31
N ASP A 181 -4.79 -16.69 -7.30
CA ASP A 181 -4.57 -17.08 -8.68
C ASP A 181 -3.16 -17.63 -8.92
N GLU A 182 -3.04 -18.96 -9.01
CA GLU A 182 -1.77 -19.63 -9.27
C GLU A 182 -1.14 -19.25 -10.62
N GLY A 183 -1.93 -18.77 -11.58
CA GLY A 183 -1.42 -18.30 -12.87
C GLY A 183 -0.94 -16.84 -12.89
N ALA A 184 -1.13 -16.10 -11.79
CA ALA A 184 -0.63 -14.74 -11.66
C ALA A 184 0.86 -14.73 -11.27
N PRO A 185 1.65 -13.73 -11.73
CA PRO A 185 3.04 -13.57 -11.30
C PRO A 185 3.17 -13.50 -9.78
N ALA A 186 4.14 -14.23 -9.21
CA ALA A 186 4.32 -14.35 -7.76
C ALA A 186 4.41 -12.98 -7.05
N GLY A 187 5.14 -12.02 -7.62
CA GLY A 187 5.25 -10.67 -7.06
C GLY A 187 3.91 -9.90 -7.02
N LEU A 188 3.02 -10.09 -8.00
CA LEU A 188 1.69 -9.48 -7.99
C LEU A 188 0.76 -10.17 -6.97
N ARG A 189 0.88 -11.48 -6.80
CA ARG A 189 0.14 -12.24 -5.78
C ARG A 189 0.52 -11.81 -4.36
N GLU A 190 1.82 -11.69 -4.12
CA GLU A 190 2.37 -11.19 -2.85
C GLU A 190 1.90 -9.76 -2.57
N LEU A 191 2.05 -8.86 -3.54
CA LEU A 191 1.58 -7.47 -3.41
C LEU A 191 0.08 -7.42 -3.12
N ALA A 192 -0.73 -8.22 -3.82
CA ALA A 192 -2.17 -8.30 -3.58
C ALA A 192 -2.50 -8.81 -2.17
N ALA A 193 -1.77 -9.79 -1.66
CA ALA A 193 -1.92 -10.29 -0.30
C ALA A 193 -1.56 -9.24 0.75
N THR A 194 -0.47 -8.50 0.58
CA THR A 194 -0.11 -7.37 1.45
C THR A 194 -1.20 -6.31 1.45
N ARG A 195 -1.69 -5.89 0.27
CA ARG A 195 -2.80 -4.93 0.15
C ARG A 195 -4.09 -5.44 0.79
N LEU A 196 -4.38 -6.74 0.71
CA LEU A 196 -5.52 -7.36 1.38
C LEU A 196 -5.41 -7.22 2.91
N VAL A 197 -4.22 -7.49 3.48
CA VAL A 197 -3.95 -7.37 4.92
C VAL A 197 -4.16 -5.93 5.39
N GLU A 198 -3.56 -4.97 4.71
CA GLU A 198 -3.73 -3.53 4.98
C GLU A 198 -5.22 -3.14 4.97
N LEU A 199 -5.93 -3.50 3.91
CA LEU A 199 -7.33 -3.13 3.69
C LEU A 199 -8.26 -3.78 4.71
N ARG A 200 -8.00 -5.02 5.12
CA ARG A 200 -8.73 -5.71 6.20
C ARG A 200 -8.45 -5.07 7.56
N GLY A 201 -7.24 -4.54 7.77
CA GLY A 201 -6.89 -3.70 8.90
C GLY A 201 -7.78 -2.44 8.97
N VAL A 202 -7.89 -1.71 7.86
CA VAL A 202 -8.74 -0.51 7.75
C VAL A 202 -10.23 -0.84 7.97
N LEU A 203 -10.69 -1.98 7.45
CA LEU A 203 -12.06 -2.47 7.64
C LEU A 203 -12.34 -2.97 9.08
N GLY A 204 -11.32 -3.06 9.95
CA GLY A 204 -11.45 -3.55 11.32
C GLY A 204 -11.69 -5.06 11.44
N ASP A 205 -11.29 -5.83 10.42
CA ASP A 205 -11.39 -7.30 10.38
C ASP A 205 -10.09 -8.00 9.89
N PRO A 206 -8.93 -7.73 10.53
CA PRO A 206 -7.66 -8.39 10.20
C PRO A 206 -7.70 -9.90 10.44
N ALA A 207 -8.53 -10.39 11.36
CA ALA A 207 -8.72 -11.82 11.59
C ALA A 207 -9.28 -12.54 10.36
N ARG A 208 -10.02 -11.83 9.50
CA ARG A 208 -10.49 -12.37 8.23
C ARG A 208 -9.37 -12.50 7.20
N ALA A 209 -8.43 -11.54 7.14
CA ALA A 209 -7.23 -11.68 6.30
C ALA A 209 -6.42 -12.92 6.69
N GLU A 210 -6.18 -13.13 7.99
CA GLU A 210 -5.49 -14.30 8.52
C GLU A 210 -6.15 -15.62 8.07
N ARG A 211 -7.49 -15.70 8.13
CA ARG A 211 -8.24 -16.89 7.66
C ARG A 211 -8.18 -17.05 6.15
N GLU A 212 -8.41 -15.97 5.40
CA GLU A 212 -8.42 -15.98 3.93
C GLU A 212 -7.05 -16.39 3.39
N LEU A 213 -5.94 -15.88 3.94
CA LEU A 213 -4.59 -16.21 3.50
C LEU A 213 -4.05 -17.56 4.00
N SER A 214 -4.73 -18.23 4.94
CA SER A 214 -4.26 -19.52 5.46
C SER A 214 -4.20 -20.63 4.41
N GLY A 215 -5.03 -20.54 3.35
CA GLY A 215 -5.05 -21.47 2.22
C GLY A 215 -4.28 -20.99 1.00
N VAL A 216 -3.69 -19.79 1.03
CA VAL A 216 -3.07 -19.15 -0.14
C VAL A 216 -1.55 -19.32 -0.07
N GLN A 217 -0.94 -19.69 -1.20
CA GLN A 217 0.52 -19.73 -1.33
C GLN A 217 1.08 -18.31 -1.43
N VAL A 218 1.32 -17.69 -0.27
CA VAL A 218 2.00 -16.40 -0.12
C VAL A 218 3.23 -16.55 0.79
N PRO A 219 4.18 -15.59 0.76
CA PRO A 219 5.32 -15.59 1.68
C PRO A 219 4.89 -15.61 3.16
N ASP A 220 5.72 -16.20 4.01
CA ASP A 220 5.44 -16.29 5.45
C ASP A 220 5.40 -14.93 6.13
N GLU A 221 6.12 -13.94 5.61
CA GLU A 221 6.12 -12.57 6.13
C GLU A 221 4.71 -11.96 6.07
N VAL A 222 4.01 -12.09 4.94
CA VAL A 222 2.65 -11.56 4.76
C VAL A 222 1.65 -12.25 5.69
N ARG A 223 1.79 -13.56 5.90
CA ARG A 223 0.98 -14.32 6.87
C ARG A 223 1.25 -13.87 8.31
N ALA A 224 2.51 -13.66 8.65
CA ALA A 224 2.91 -13.18 9.97
C ALA A 224 2.32 -11.78 10.25
N GLU A 225 2.38 -10.87 9.27
CA GLU A 225 1.79 -9.54 9.38
C GLU A 225 0.28 -9.60 9.64
N ALA A 226 -0.46 -10.43 8.89
CA ALA A 226 -1.89 -10.65 9.10
C ALA A 226 -2.19 -11.16 10.53
N ALA A 227 -1.39 -12.11 11.01
CA ALA A 227 -1.53 -12.68 12.35
C ALA A 227 -1.22 -11.66 13.46
N VAL A 228 -0.21 -10.81 13.27
CA VAL A 228 0.14 -9.70 14.16
C VAL A 228 -1.03 -8.71 14.27
N LEU A 229 -1.55 -8.21 13.15
CA LEU A 229 -2.69 -7.28 13.14
C LEU A 229 -3.95 -7.89 13.78
N SER A 230 -4.22 -9.17 13.48
CA SER A 230 -5.29 -9.94 14.10
C SER A 230 -5.14 -10.03 15.62
N ARG A 231 -3.92 -10.31 16.11
CA ARG A 231 -3.61 -10.36 17.54
C ARG A 231 -3.77 -9.00 18.20
N ARG A 232 -3.27 -7.91 17.58
CA ARG A 232 -3.45 -6.53 18.08
C ARG A 232 -4.92 -6.20 18.31
N LEU A 233 -5.77 -6.47 17.32
CA LEU A 233 -7.19 -6.14 17.45
C LEU A 233 -7.90 -6.98 18.52
N ARG A 234 -7.54 -8.27 18.64
CA ARG A 234 -8.05 -9.14 19.72
C ARG A 234 -7.65 -8.62 21.09
N LEU A 235 -6.38 -8.26 21.28
CA LEU A 235 -5.89 -7.68 22.53
C LEU A 235 -6.55 -6.33 22.83
N ARG A 236 -6.75 -5.47 21.83
CA ARG A 236 -7.49 -4.20 21.98
C ARG A 236 -8.91 -4.43 22.47
N ARG A 237 -9.65 -5.36 21.86
CA ARG A 237 -11.02 -5.70 22.28
C ARG A 237 -11.04 -6.30 23.69
N ALA A 238 -10.09 -7.17 24.02
CA ALA A 238 -9.96 -7.75 25.36
C ALA A 238 -9.67 -6.66 26.41
N ALA A 239 -8.72 -5.76 26.13
CA ALA A 239 -8.39 -4.63 26.99
C ALA A 239 -9.59 -3.72 27.22
N LEU A 240 -10.30 -3.32 26.16
CA LEU A 240 -11.53 -2.52 26.26
C LEU A 240 -12.62 -3.23 27.09
N THR A 241 -12.78 -4.55 26.91
CA THR A 241 -13.75 -5.35 27.67
C THR A 241 -13.40 -5.38 29.16
N VAL A 242 -12.12 -5.57 29.51
CA VAL A 242 -11.64 -5.51 30.90
C VAL A 242 -11.94 -4.14 31.51
N LEU A 243 -11.62 -3.05 30.81
CA LEU A 243 -11.89 -1.70 31.31
C LEU A 243 -13.37 -1.41 31.47
N ALA A 244 -14.22 -1.86 30.54
CA ALA A 244 -15.67 -1.72 30.65
C ALA A 244 -16.22 -2.48 31.87
N LEU A 245 -15.76 -3.72 32.11
CA LEU A 245 -16.14 -4.50 33.28
C LEU A 245 -15.72 -3.84 34.59
N VAL A 246 -14.49 -3.30 34.66
CA VAL A 246 -14.01 -2.56 35.83
C VAL A 246 -14.81 -1.28 36.05
N ALA A 247 -15.11 -0.52 34.99
CA ALA A 247 -15.93 0.68 35.10
C ALA A 247 -17.35 0.36 35.62
N MET A 248 -17.99 -0.69 35.10
CA MET A 248 -19.29 -1.16 35.59
C MET A 248 -19.23 -1.61 37.05
N ALA A 249 -18.19 -2.35 37.45
CA ALA A 249 -18.00 -2.77 38.84
C ALA A 249 -17.78 -1.57 39.78
N GLY A 250 -17.03 -0.56 39.33
CA GLY A 250 -16.87 0.71 40.02
C GLY A 250 -18.19 1.45 40.20
N ALA A 251 -18.97 1.60 39.12
CA ALA A 251 -20.29 2.24 39.19
C ALA A 251 -21.25 1.50 40.14
N ALA A 252 -21.27 0.16 40.10
CA ALA A 252 -22.04 -0.65 41.03
C ALA A 252 -21.59 -0.47 42.48
N ALA A 253 -20.28 -0.41 42.74
CA ALA A 253 -19.75 -0.13 44.06
C ALA A 253 -20.13 1.27 44.55
N LEU A 254 -20.09 2.30 43.70
CA LEU A 254 -20.54 3.65 44.07
C LEU A 254 -22.03 3.68 44.43
N ALA A 255 -22.87 2.98 43.67
CA ALA A 255 -24.29 2.87 43.95
C ALA A 255 -24.56 2.16 45.29
N LEU A 256 -23.85 1.06 45.57
CA LEU A 256 -23.95 0.34 46.84
C LEU A 256 -23.42 1.17 48.02
N ALA A 257 -22.31 1.89 47.85
CA ALA A 257 -21.77 2.80 48.87
C ALA A 257 -22.77 3.91 49.19
N LYS A 258 -23.45 4.46 48.18
CA LYS A 258 -24.54 5.43 48.35
C LYS A 258 -25.71 4.84 49.15
N GLN A 259 -26.18 3.64 48.78
CA GLN A 259 -27.26 2.97 49.49
C GLN A 259 -26.91 2.65 50.95
N ARG A 260 -25.64 2.36 51.24
CA ARG A 260 -25.13 2.07 52.60
C ARG A 260 -24.72 3.30 53.40
N GLY A 261 -24.85 4.52 52.86
CA GLY A 261 -24.40 5.74 53.54
C GLY A 261 -22.87 5.87 53.70
N GLN A 262 -22.09 5.15 52.89
CA GLN A 262 -20.62 5.08 52.98
C GLN A 262 -19.88 6.05 52.04
N LEU A 263 -20.58 6.99 51.40
CA LEU A 263 -19.96 7.95 50.47
C LEU A 263 -18.91 8.85 51.13
N GLY A 264 -19.11 9.22 52.40
CA GLY A 264 -18.13 10.01 53.16
C GLY A 264 -16.81 9.27 53.35
N GLU A 265 -16.86 7.97 53.63
CA GLU A 265 -15.67 7.14 53.77
C GLU A 265 -14.91 7.00 52.44
N LEU A 266 -15.66 6.81 51.35
CA LEU A 266 -15.10 6.76 50.02
C LEU A 266 -14.36 8.05 49.67
N TRP A 267 -15.00 9.21 49.88
CA TRP A 267 -14.41 10.52 49.61
C TRP A 267 -13.15 10.77 50.45
N ARG A 268 -13.20 10.38 51.73
CA ARG A 268 -12.04 10.46 52.63
C ARG A 268 -10.86 9.64 52.12
N ARG A 269 -11.09 8.43 51.62
CA ARG A 269 -10.04 7.58 51.06
C ARG A 269 -9.48 8.10 49.75
N TRP A 270 -10.33 8.57 48.84
CA TRP A 270 -9.87 9.16 47.57
C TRP A 270 -9.01 10.42 47.76
N ARG A 271 -9.22 11.18 48.85
CA ARG A 271 -8.39 12.35 49.20
C ARG A 271 -7.06 12.00 49.87
N GLN A 272 -6.77 10.73 50.16
CA GLN A 272 -5.48 10.38 50.75
C GLN A 272 -4.35 10.68 49.75
N PRO A 273 -3.34 11.48 50.13
CA PRO A 273 -2.35 11.99 49.18
C PRO A 273 -1.38 10.91 48.70
N MET A 274 -1.10 9.89 49.51
CA MET A 274 -0.03 8.93 49.23
C MET A 274 -0.17 8.20 47.87
N PRO A 275 -1.31 7.60 47.52
CA PRO A 275 -1.48 6.96 46.21
C PRO A 275 -1.48 7.95 45.04
N LEU A 276 -1.95 9.18 45.25
CA LEU A 276 -1.88 10.23 44.23
C LEU A 276 -0.43 10.66 43.98
N VAL A 277 0.38 10.77 45.03
CA VAL A 277 1.82 11.08 44.92
C VAL A 277 2.55 9.96 44.21
N GLN A 278 2.30 8.69 44.57
CA GLN A 278 2.92 7.54 43.88
C GLN A 278 2.58 7.53 42.39
N LEU A 279 1.32 7.78 42.06
CA LEU A 279 0.87 7.87 40.67
C LEU A 279 1.53 9.05 39.94
N ALA A 280 1.58 10.22 40.56
CA ALA A 280 2.21 11.41 40.00
C ALA A 280 3.71 11.17 39.75
N VAL A 281 4.42 10.54 40.68
CA VAL A 281 5.84 10.18 40.52
C VAL A 281 6.02 9.19 39.37
N LEU A 282 5.17 8.18 39.25
CA LEU A 282 5.27 7.18 38.18
C LEU A 282 4.99 7.81 36.80
N THR A 283 4.01 8.72 36.74
CA THR A 283 3.60 9.42 35.52
C THR A 283 4.64 10.47 35.10
N ALA A 284 5.00 11.37 36.01
CA ALA A 284 5.95 12.46 35.75
C ALA A 284 7.38 11.93 35.60
N GLY A 285 7.77 10.95 36.42
CA GLY A 285 9.09 10.31 36.34
C GLY A 285 9.27 9.53 35.03
N GLY A 286 8.27 8.74 34.63
CA GLY A 286 8.27 8.06 33.33
C GLY A 286 8.31 9.03 32.16
N GLY A 287 7.47 10.08 32.18
CA GLY A 287 7.45 11.11 31.14
C GLY A 287 8.75 11.92 31.05
N ALA A 288 9.37 12.25 32.19
CA ALA A 288 10.64 12.94 32.23
C ALA A 288 11.78 12.08 31.65
N MET A 289 11.85 10.79 32.03
CA MET A 289 12.85 9.88 31.48
C MET A 289 12.68 9.68 29.99
N ALA A 290 11.45 9.52 29.50
CA ALA A 290 11.20 9.39 28.07
C ALA A 290 11.66 10.63 27.30
N LYS A 291 11.32 11.83 27.79
CA LYS A 291 11.77 13.10 27.20
C LYS A 291 13.29 13.27 27.20
N MET A 292 14.00 12.66 28.16
CA MET A 292 15.47 12.71 28.22
C MET A 292 16.15 11.66 27.32
N ALA A 293 15.49 10.54 27.05
CA ALA A 293 16.06 9.45 26.25
C ALA A 293 16.03 9.76 24.75
N ASP A 294 14.97 10.38 24.27
CA ASP A 294 14.81 10.93 22.93
C ASP A 294 13.67 11.98 22.98
N ASP A 295 13.54 12.88 22.00
CA ASP A 295 12.46 13.90 21.91
C ASP A 295 11.04 13.29 21.68
N HIS A 296 10.75 12.15 22.30
CA HIS A 296 9.50 11.42 22.19
C HIS A 296 8.37 12.14 22.92
N GLU A 297 7.16 11.93 22.41
CA GLU A 297 5.94 12.52 22.95
C GLU A 297 5.69 12.07 24.39
N VAL A 298 5.36 13.02 25.28
CA VAL A 298 5.05 12.76 26.71
C VAL A 298 3.63 12.17 26.90
N MET A 299 2.84 12.12 25.83
CA MET A 299 1.45 11.69 25.85
C MET A 299 1.19 10.25 26.36
N PRO A 300 2.04 9.21 26.14
CA PRO A 300 1.81 7.85 26.67
C PRO A 300 1.73 7.84 28.19
N PHE A 301 2.63 8.59 28.82
CA PHE A 301 2.69 8.65 30.28
C PHE A 301 1.47 9.38 30.81
N ALA A 302 1.04 10.48 30.19
CA ALA A 302 -0.16 11.19 30.61
C ALA A 302 -1.42 10.30 30.52
N VAL A 303 -1.61 9.56 29.42
CA VAL A 303 -2.75 8.64 29.25
C VAL A 303 -2.67 7.48 30.26
N LEU A 304 -1.48 6.91 30.46
CA LEU A 304 -1.26 5.85 31.44
C LEU A 304 -1.58 6.32 32.87
N GLY A 305 -1.09 7.50 33.25
CA GLY A 305 -1.33 8.10 34.56
C GLY A 305 -2.81 8.35 34.79
N ALA A 306 -3.51 8.97 33.83
CA ALA A 306 -4.95 9.20 33.91
C ALA A 306 -5.74 7.89 34.03
N GLY A 307 -5.42 6.87 33.22
CA GLY A 307 -6.09 5.58 33.28
C GLY A 307 -5.82 4.83 34.59
N ALA A 308 -4.58 4.84 35.07
CA ALA A 308 -4.22 4.22 36.35
C ALA A 308 -4.88 4.94 37.55
N LEU A 309 -5.08 6.27 37.48
CA LEU A 309 -5.90 7.00 38.45
C LEU A 309 -7.34 6.48 38.46
N GLY A 310 -7.95 6.32 37.27
CA GLY A 310 -9.30 5.77 37.13
C GLY A 310 -9.43 4.38 37.77
N VAL A 311 -8.48 3.49 37.49
CA VAL A 311 -8.44 2.14 38.10
C VAL A 311 -8.28 2.22 39.61
N TYR A 312 -7.43 3.11 40.13
CA TYR A 312 -7.26 3.32 41.56
C TYR A 312 -8.57 3.75 42.24
N LEU A 313 -9.30 4.72 41.65
CA LEU A 313 -10.57 5.19 42.22
C LEU A 313 -11.60 4.05 42.31
N VAL A 314 -11.69 3.22 41.28
CA VAL A 314 -12.54 2.03 41.26
C VAL A 314 -12.09 1.00 42.30
N ALA A 315 -10.80 0.75 42.42
CA ALA A 315 -10.24 -0.19 43.41
C ALA A 315 -10.61 0.21 44.84
N VAL A 316 -10.53 1.50 45.16
CA VAL A 316 -10.93 2.04 46.47
C VAL A 316 -12.43 1.84 46.69
N ALA A 317 -13.28 2.13 45.69
CA ALA A 317 -14.72 1.92 45.79
C ALA A 317 -15.08 0.45 46.05
N LEU A 318 -14.47 -0.46 45.30
CA LEU A 318 -14.65 -1.91 45.48
C LEU A 318 -14.15 -2.39 46.86
N ASN A 319 -13.11 -1.78 47.42
CA ASN A 319 -12.59 -2.14 48.73
C ASN A 319 -13.43 -1.61 49.90
N VAL A 320 -14.11 -0.45 49.73
CA VAL A 320 -15.04 0.08 50.74
C VAL A 320 -16.30 -0.78 50.83
N VAL A 321 -16.83 -1.22 49.69
CA VAL A 321 -18.08 -1.99 49.63
C VAL A 321 -17.89 -3.50 49.81
N GLY A 322 -16.72 -4.01 49.43
CA GLY A 322 -16.41 -5.44 49.39
C GLY A 322 -16.08 -6.04 50.75
N GLY A 323 -16.40 -7.33 50.94
CA GLY A 323 -16.12 -8.05 52.19
C GLY A 323 -14.62 -8.24 52.48
N PRO A 324 -14.26 -8.53 53.75
CA PRO A 324 -12.88 -8.64 54.23
C PRO A 324 -12.16 -9.95 53.84
N GLY A 325 -12.88 -10.91 53.26
CA GLY A 325 -12.34 -12.22 52.87
C GLY A 325 -11.10 -12.13 51.99
N GLY A 326 -10.10 -12.96 52.27
CA GLY A 326 -8.82 -12.95 51.54
C GLY A 326 -9.00 -13.21 50.03
N ALA A 327 -9.85 -14.16 49.66
CA ALA A 327 -10.15 -14.48 48.26
C ALA A 327 -10.76 -13.29 47.50
N ALA A 328 -11.69 -12.56 48.13
CA ALA A 328 -12.32 -11.39 47.52
C ALA A 328 -11.31 -10.24 47.34
N ARG A 329 -10.37 -10.06 48.28
CA ARG A 329 -9.27 -9.10 48.14
C ARG A 329 -8.32 -9.48 47.00
N ALA A 330 -7.94 -10.74 46.91
CA ALA A 330 -7.08 -11.24 45.84
C ALA A 330 -7.73 -11.07 44.46
N ALA A 331 -9.02 -11.42 44.32
CA ALA A 331 -9.75 -11.24 43.06
C ALA A 331 -9.83 -9.76 42.63
N ARG A 332 -10.13 -8.84 43.57
CA ARG A 332 -10.12 -7.39 43.28
C ARG A 332 -8.75 -6.90 42.83
N ALA A 333 -7.68 -7.34 43.49
CA ALA A 333 -6.32 -6.97 43.14
C ALA A 333 -5.96 -7.46 41.73
N ALA A 334 -6.28 -8.71 41.40
CA ALA A 334 -6.06 -9.27 40.06
C ALA A 334 -6.81 -8.49 38.97
N VAL A 335 -8.08 -8.14 39.21
CA VAL A 335 -8.88 -7.34 38.27
C VAL A 335 -8.30 -5.94 38.08
N CYS A 336 -7.83 -5.27 39.14
CA CYS A 336 -7.19 -3.96 39.03
C CYS A 336 -5.86 -4.05 38.28
N ALA A 337 -5.05 -5.09 38.54
CA ALA A 337 -3.81 -5.33 37.82
C ALA A 337 -4.06 -5.54 36.31
N MET A 338 -5.04 -6.36 35.94
CA MET A 338 -5.45 -6.54 34.53
C MET A 338 -5.93 -5.23 33.90
N ALA A 339 -6.65 -4.40 34.64
CA ALA A 339 -7.11 -3.09 34.15
C ALA A 339 -5.94 -2.12 33.92
N VAL A 340 -4.94 -2.09 34.81
CA VAL A 340 -3.72 -1.29 34.57
C VAL A 340 -2.99 -1.79 33.32
N LEU A 341 -2.81 -3.11 33.16
CA LEU A 341 -2.20 -3.68 31.95
C LEU A 341 -3.00 -3.33 30.69
N ALA A 342 -4.34 -3.35 30.76
CA ALA A 342 -5.21 -2.97 29.66
C ALA A 342 -5.07 -1.47 29.30
N VAL A 343 -4.99 -0.58 30.29
CA VAL A 343 -4.70 0.85 30.06
C VAL A 343 -3.32 1.00 29.41
N SER A 344 -2.29 0.34 29.94
CA SER A 344 -0.93 0.41 29.38
C SER A 344 -0.89 -0.04 27.93
N TYR A 345 -1.52 -1.16 27.61
CA TYR A 345 -1.60 -1.67 26.25
C TYR A 345 -2.31 -0.69 25.31
N LEU A 346 -3.45 -0.14 25.71
CA LEU A 346 -4.19 0.83 24.91
C LEU A 346 -3.45 2.16 24.75
N ALA A 347 -2.71 2.59 25.77
CA ALA A 347 -1.84 3.75 25.69
C ALA A 347 -0.73 3.52 24.65
N MET A 348 0.00 2.40 24.73
CA MET A 348 1.03 2.04 23.75
C MET A 348 0.46 1.96 22.32
N LEU A 349 -0.68 1.30 22.15
CA LEU A 349 -1.33 1.13 20.85
C LEU A 349 -1.79 2.46 20.23
N GLY A 350 -2.16 3.44 21.04
CA GLY A 350 -2.66 4.73 20.56
C GLY A 350 -1.59 5.70 20.09
N LEU A 351 -0.32 5.43 20.38
CA LEU A 351 0.78 6.38 20.21
C LEU A 351 1.78 5.96 19.15
N ASP A 352 2.31 4.76 19.28
CA ASP A 352 3.21 4.23 18.28
C ASP A 352 3.06 2.70 18.16
N PRO A 353 2.36 2.22 17.12
CA PRO A 353 2.28 0.80 16.82
C PRO A 353 3.65 0.14 16.64
N MET A 354 4.70 0.89 16.27
CA MET A 354 6.07 0.37 16.08
C MET A 354 6.67 -0.14 17.39
N MET A 355 6.32 0.45 18.55
CA MET A 355 6.80 -0.04 19.84
C MET A 355 6.31 -1.46 20.16
N LEU A 356 5.17 -1.88 19.59
CA LEU A 356 4.66 -3.23 19.76
C LEU A 356 5.38 -4.24 18.84
N GLU A 357 5.92 -3.80 17.71
CA GLU A 357 6.65 -4.67 16.78
C GLU A 357 7.89 -5.28 17.43
N GLY A 358 8.59 -4.52 18.26
CA GLY A 358 9.77 -5.01 19.00
C GLY A 358 9.48 -6.17 19.97
N ILE A 359 8.22 -6.36 20.37
CA ILE A 359 7.78 -7.48 21.23
C ILE A 359 6.94 -8.52 20.47
N GLY A 360 6.92 -8.44 19.12
CA GLY A 360 6.14 -9.34 18.27
C GLY A 360 4.63 -9.17 18.41
N LEU A 361 4.18 -7.97 18.80
CA LEU A 361 2.77 -7.62 18.93
C LEU A 361 2.34 -6.59 17.92
#